data_AF-X5ZS70-F1
#
_entry.id   AF-X5ZS70-F1
#
_cell.length_a   1.000
_cell.length_b   1.000
_cell.length_c   1.000
_cell.angle_alpha   90.00
_cell.angle_beta   90.00
_cell.angle_gamma   90.00
#
_symmetry.space_group_name_H-M   'P 1'
#
loop_
_entity.id
_entity.type
_entity.pdbx_description
1 polymer ?
#
loop_
_entity_poly.entity_id
_entity_poly.type
_entity_poly.pdbx_seq_one_letter_code
_entity_poly.pdbx_strand_id
1 'polypeptide(L)'
;MSLPKVSEPEAEVRRILRSLRFSPNGQHHFAEQIMAHMRPDNVSAVIRVLALLCEYLDVGEEFARQVLAHPDHGLRELKAQPEVRQIRLVLETSRASGVEPPLDLMVCVRDLSALAKRELRRRGLGYLLEELH
;
A
#
# COMPACT_ATOMS: atom_id res chain seq x y z
N MET A 1 -19.87 -20.18 -20.66
CA MET A 1 -19.18 -19.66 -19.47
C MET A 1 -18.91 -18.18 -19.70
N SER A 2 -19.61 -17.29 -18.99
CA SER A 2 -19.46 -15.85 -19.13
C SER A 2 -18.34 -15.36 -18.22
N LEU A 3 -17.38 -14.62 -18.78
CA LEU A 3 -16.31 -13.99 -18.01
C LEU A 3 -16.92 -13.01 -16.98
N PRO A 4 -16.33 -12.89 -15.77
CA PRO A 4 -16.80 -11.93 -14.78
C PRO A 4 -16.71 -10.51 -15.36
N LYS A 5 -17.74 -9.69 -15.10
CA LYS A 5 -17.73 -8.27 -15.46
C LYS A 5 -16.62 -7.58 -14.66
N VAL A 6 -15.57 -7.20 -15.37
CA VAL A 6 -14.49 -6.35 -14.87
C VAL A 6 -15.11 -5.02 -14.43
N SER A 7 -14.84 -4.59 -13.20
CA SER A 7 -15.33 -3.30 -12.70
C SER A 7 -14.70 -2.15 -13.49
N GLU A 8 -15.41 -1.03 -13.67
CA GLU A 8 -14.88 0.15 -14.40
C GLU A 8 -13.48 0.59 -13.94
N PRO A 9 -13.18 0.64 -12.61
CA PRO A 9 -11.83 0.97 -12.14
C PRO A 9 -10.77 -0.02 -12.60
N GLU A 10 -11.08 -1.32 -12.62
CA GLU A 10 -10.14 -2.37 -13.03
C GLU A 10 -9.88 -2.32 -14.54
N ALA A 11 -10.88 -1.96 -15.35
CA ALA A 11 -10.71 -1.77 -16.78
C ALA A 11 -9.82 -0.56 -17.10
N GLU A 12 -10.00 0.54 -16.37
CA GLU A 12 -9.17 1.76 -16.45
C GLU A 12 -7.71 1.47 -16.09
N VAL A 13 -7.49 0.74 -14.98
CA VAL A 13 -6.17 0.29 -14.55
C VAL A 13 -5.51 -0.59 -15.62
N ARG A 14 -6.22 -1.59 -16.15
CA ARG A 14 -5.71 -2.44 -17.24
C ARG A 14 -5.35 -1.65 -18.50
N ARG A 15 -6.11 -0.59 -18.82
CA ARG A 15 -5.82 0.31 -19.95
C ARG A 15 -4.54 1.11 -19.72
N ILE A 16 -4.35 1.68 -18.52
CA ILE A 16 -3.14 2.40 -18.12
C ILE A 16 -1.94 1.45 -18.20
N LEU A 17 -2.03 0.25 -17.61
CA LEU A 17 -0.97 -0.76 -17.62
C LEU A 17 -0.54 -1.17 -19.04
N ARG A 18 -1.49 -1.26 -19.98
CA ARG A 18 -1.21 -1.56 -21.39
C ARG A 18 -0.54 -0.41 -22.15
N SER A 19 -0.64 0.82 -21.65
CA SER A 19 -0.04 2.01 -22.27
C SER A 19 1.39 2.28 -21.82
N LEU A 20 1.85 1.60 -20.76
CA LEU A 20 3.20 1.73 -20.22
C LEU A 20 4.23 1.16 -21.23
N ARG A 21 5.28 1.94 -21.50
CA ARG A 21 6.31 1.59 -22.49
C ARG A 21 7.47 0.88 -21.82
N PHE A 22 7.70 -0.37 -22.20
CA PHE A 22 8.87 -1.12 -21.78
C PHE A 22 10.15 -0.48 -22.35
N SER A 23 11.07 -0.07 -21.48
CA SER A 23 12.39 0.46 -21.86
C SER A 23 13.27 -0.63 -22.52
N PRO A 24 13.97 -0.35 -23.63
CA PRO A 24 14.80 -1.34 -24.33
C PRO A 24 15.97 -1.90 -23.50
N ASN A 25 16.35 -1.23 -22.42
CA ASN A 25 17.47 -1.62 -21.55
C ASN A 25 17.06 -2.56 -20.40
N GLY A 26 15.80 -3.01 -20.34
CA GLY A 26 15.30 -3.92 -19.30
C GLY A 26 15.17 -3.31 -17.90
N GLN A 27 15.58 -2.04 -17.70
CA GLN A 27 15.30 -1.30 -16.47
C GLN A 27 13.91 -0.68 -16.60
N HIS A 28 12.93 -1.39 -16.08
CA HIS A 28 11.54 -0.96 -16.07
C HIS A 28 11.20 -0.36 -14.71
N HIS A 29 11.35 0.96 -14.57
CA HIS A 29 10.82 1.68 -13.41
C HIS A 29 9.31 1.84 -13.56
N PHE A 30 8.59 0.75 -13.34
CA PHE A 30 7.16 0.65 -13.60
C PHE A 30 6.37 1.68 -12.78
N ALA A 31 6.80 1.92 -11.54
CA ALA A 31 6.23 2.93 -10.66
C ALA A 31 6.43 4.36 -11.21
N GLU A 32 7.60 4.70 -11.75
CA GLU A 32 7.86 6.01 -12.37
C GLU A 32 6.97 6.24 -13.58
N GLN A 33 6.75 5.21 -14.40
CA GLN A 33 5.86 5.33 -15.56
C GLN A 33 4.40 5.52 -15.14
N ILE A 34 3.93 4.76 -14.15
CA ILE A 34 2.60 4.97 -13.56
C ILE A 34 2.47 6.41 -13.07
N MET A 35 3.43 6.89 -12.28
CA MET A 35 3.45 8.26 -11.77
C MET A 35 3.46 9.31 -12.89
N ALA A 36 4.19 9.08 -13.98
CA ALA A 36 4.23 9.98 -15.13
C ALA A 36 2.90 10.05 -15.90
N HIS A 37 2.10 8.98 -15.87
CA HIS A 37 0.74 8.96 -16.43
C HIS A 37 -0.32 9.54 -15.49
N MET A 38 0.04 9.77 -14.23
CA MET A 38 -0.81 10.43 -13.27
C MET A 38 -0.61 11.94 -13.30
N ARG A 39 -1.58 12.67 -12.77
CA ARG A 39 -1.44 14.10 -12.46
C ARG A 39 -0.57 14.20 -11.19
N PRO A 40 0.71 14.59 -11.28
CA PRO A 40 1.65 14.51 -10.16
C PRO A 40 1.31 15.49 -9.03
N ASP A 41 0.50 16.52 -9.30
CA ASP A 41 -0.08 17.43 -8.33
C ASP A 41 -1.13 16.77 -7.43
N ASN A 42 -1.65 15.59 -7.80
CA ASN A 42 -2.58 14.82 -6.97
C ASN A 42 -1.87 13.64 -6.28
N VAL A 43 -1.08 13.97 -5.25
CA VAL A 43 -0.31 13.01 -4.42
C VAL A 43 -1.19 11.89 -3.86
N SER A 44 -2.41 12.21 -3.41
CA SER A 44 -3.36 11.19 -2.91
C SER A 44 -3.73 10.16 -3.97
N ALA A 45 -3.97 10.61 -5.22
CA ALA A 45 -4.26 9.69 -6.31
C ALA A 45 -3.06 8.78 -6.60
N VAL A 46 -1.85 9.33 -6.61
CA VAL A 46 -0.61 8.57 -6.83
C VAL A 46 -0.45 7.47 -5.77
N ILE A 47 -0.53 7.84 -4.50
CA ILE A 47 -0.42 6.88 -3.39
C ILE A 47 -1.48 5.79 -3.50
N ARG A 48 -2.73 6.14 -3.81
CA ARG A 48 -3.83 5.17 -3.94
C ARG A 48 -3.61 4.19 -5.10
N VAL A 49 -3.16 4.68 -6.25
CA VAL A 49 -2.87 3.82 -7.41
C VAL A 49 -1.70 2.89 -7.11
N LEU A 50 -0.62 3.41 -6.50
CA LEU A 50 0.51 2.57 -6.09
C LEU A 50 0.07 1.51 -5.07
N ALA A 51 -0.74 1.87 -4.07
CA ALA A 51 -1.29 0.94 -3.08
C ALA A 51 -2.07 -0.23 -3.73
N LEU A 52 -2.95 0.08 -4.68
CA LEU A 52 -3.73 -0.93 -5.42
C LEU A 52 -2.83 -1.85 -6.25
N LEU A 53 -1.75 -1.31 -6.81
CA LEU A 53 -0.85 -2.04 -7.69
C LEU A 53 0.23 -2.84 -6.94
N CYS A 54 0.51 -2.54 -5.67
CA CYS A 54 1.46 -3.28 -4.81
C CYS A 54 1.18 -4.79 -4.74
N GLU A 55 -0.07 -5.21 -4.95
CA GLU A 55 -0.41 -6.64 -4.92
C GLU A 55 -0.03 -7.38 -6.20
N TYR A 56 0.05 -6.65 -7.32
CA TYR A 56 0.15 -7.22 -8.66
C TYR A 56 1.50 -6.93 -9.32
N LEU A 57 2.22 -5.92 -8.83
CA LEU A 57 3.39 -5.34 -9.49
C LEU A 57 4.46 -4.95 -8.49
N ASP A 58 5.70 -4.87 -8.98
CA ASP A 58 6.86 -4.43 -8.22
C ASP A 58 6.90 -2.90 -8.09
N VAL A 59 5.91 -2.35 -7.39
CA VAL A 59 5.78 -0.91 -7.10
C VAL A 59 5.78 -0.61 -5.59
N GLY A 60 5.97 -1.65 -4.78
CA GLY A 60 5.85 -1.57 -3.33
C GLY A 60 6.85 -0.62 -2.68
N GLU A 61 8.09 -0.63 -3.14
CA GLU A 61 9.11 0.26 -2.62
C GLU A 61 8.78 1.73 -2.91
N GLU A 62 8.31 2.05 -4.12
CA GLU A 62 7.90 3.40 -4.48
C GLU A 62 6.68 3.84 -3.68
N PHE A 63 5.68 2.96 -3.51
CA PHE A 63 4.54 3.22 -2.63
C PHE A 63 5.00 3.63 -1.23
N ALA A 64 5.89 2.85 -0.62
CA ALA A 64 6.40 3.14 0.71
C ALA A 64 7.18 4.46 0.76
N ARG A 65 8.02 4.74 -0.25
CA ARG A 65 8.73 6.01 -0.38
C ARG A 65 7.76 7.20 -0.47
N GLN A 66 6.68 7.11 -1.25
CA GLN A 66 5.68 8.16 -1.37
C GLN A 66 4.91 8.40 -0.06
N VAL A 67 4.57 7.33 0.68
CA VAL A 67 3.92 7.44 2.00
C VAL A 67 4.83 8.14 3.01
N LEU A 68 6.12 7.81 3.04
CA LEU A 68 7.08 8.45 3.95
C LEU A 68 7.38 9.90 3.57
N ALA A 69 7.39 10.23 2.27
CA ALA A 69 7.60 11.59 1.78
C ALA A 69 6.37 12.50 2.00
N HIS A 70 5.16 11.94 1.97
CA HIS A 70 3.89 12.67 2.09
C HIS A 70 2.97 12.04 3.14
N PRO A 71 3.36 12.09 4.43
CA PRO A 71 2.72 11.32 5.49
C PRO A 71 1.23 11.64 5.66
N ASP A 72 0.82 12.90 5.54
CA ASP A 72 -0.60 13.29 5.67
C ASP A 72 -1.49 12.64 4.61
N HIS A 73 -1.00 12.53 3.37
CA HIS A 73 -1.71 11.87 2.27
C HIS A 73 -1.63 10.35 2.43
N GLY A 74 -0.45 9.82 2.71
CA GLY A 74 -0.22 8.38 2.90
C GLY A 74 -1.08 7.78 4.03
N LEU A 75 -1.11 8.45 5.18
CA LEU A 75 -1.90 8.02 6.33
C LEU A 75 -3.39 8.07 6.07
N ARG A 76 -3.88 9.08 5.32
CA ARG A 76 -5.29 9.17 4.95
C ARG A 76 -5.71 7.95 4.13
N GLU A 77 -4.91 7.57 3.15
CA GLU A 77 -5.18 6.40 2.30
C GLU A 77 -5.08 5.08 3.09
N LEU A 78 -4.02 4.92 3.90
CA LEU A 78 -3.85 3.73 4.76
C LEU A 78 -4.96 3.57 5.81
N LYS A 79 -5.48 4.67 6.37
CA LYS A 79 -6.61 4.63 7.31
C LYS A 79 -7.93 4.31 6.61
N ALA A 80 -8.10 4.75 5.37
CA ALA A 80 -9.31 4.47 4.58
C ALA A 80 -9.38 2.99 4.16
N GLN A 81 -8.24 2.36 3.90
CA GLN A 81 -8.12 0.95 3.51
C GLN A 81 -6.93 0.30 4.23
N PRO A 82 -7.10 -0.11 5.50
CA PRO A 82 -6.00 -0.64 6.30
C PRO A 82 -5.63 -2.06 5.88
N GLU A 83 -4.66 -2.17 4.98
CA GLU A 83 -4.06 -3.44 4.56
C GLU A 83 -2.77 -3.74 5.32
N VAL A 84 -2.76 -4.83 6.09
CA VAL A 84 -1.64 -5.22 6.97
C VAL A 84 -0.32 -5.34 6.19
N ARG A 85 -0.38 -5.88 4.97
CA ARG A 85 0.80 -6.03 4.11
C ARG A 85 1.40 -4.68 3.71
N GLN A 86 0.56 -3.70 3.38
CA GLN A 86 0.99 -2.35 3.00
C GLN A 86 1.56 -1.59 4.19
N ILE A 87 0.93 -1.69 5.36
CA ILE A 87 1.43 -1.10 6.60
C ILE A 87 2.80 -1.68 6.96
N ARG A 88 2.96 -3.00 6.90
CA ARG A 88 4.24 -3.67 7.16
C ARG A 88 5.33 -3.19 6.19
N LEU A 89 5.00 -3.10 4.90
CA LEU A 89 5.93 -2.63 3.87
C LEU A 89 6.43 -1.20 4.17
N VAL A 90 5.55 -0.28 4.55
CA VAL A 90 5.94 1.09 4.93
C VAL A 90 6.88 1.10 6.14
N LEU A 91 6.60 0.28 7.16
CA LEU A 91 7.45 0.16 8.35
C LEU A 91 8.82 -0.46 8.04
N GLU A 92 8.86 -1.48 7.20
CA GLU A 92 10.10 -2.14 6.75
C GLU A 92 10.98 -1.16 5.95
N THR A 93 10.39 -0.42 5.00
CA THR A 93 11.09 0.61 4.24
C THR A 93 11.60 1.72 5.15
N SER A 94 10.78 2.20 6.09
CA SER A 94 11.20 3.18 7.09
C SER A 94 12.44 2.74 7.86
N ARG A 95 12.45 1.50 8.39
CA ARG A 95 13.60 0.92 9.08
C ARG A 95 14.83 0.80 8.17
N ALA A 96 14.64 0.31 6.95
CA ALA A 96 15.74 0.12 5.98
C ALA A 96 16.37 1.45 5.56
N SER A 97 15.58 2.51 5.44
CA SER A 97 16.03 3.85 5.06
C SER A 97 16.49 4.71 6.24
N GLY A 98 16.37 4.23 7.49
CA GLY A 98 16.69 5.00 8.69
C GLY A 98 15.79 6.22 8.91
N VAL A 99 14.62 6.24 8.27
CA VAL A 99 13.62 7.31 8.39
C VAL A 99 12.60 6.88 9.42
N GLU A 100 12.42 7.65 10.49
CA GLU A 100 11.42 7.34 11.51
C GLU A 100 10.01 7.36 10.89
N PRO A 101 9.16 6.33 11.13
CA PRO A 101 7.81 6.33 10.61
C PRO A 101 6.97 7.42 11.29
N PRO A 102 5.98 8.01 10.61
CA PRO A 102 5.13 9.03 11.20
C PRO A 102 4.46 8.54 12.49
N LEU A 103 4.39 9.37 13.53
CA LEU A 103 3.78 9.01 14.82
C LEU A 103 2.35 8.47 14.65
N ASP A 104 1.58 9.10 13.78
CA ASP A 104 0.21 8.69 13.44
C ASP A 104 0.12 7.30 12.81
N LEU A 105 1.16 6.85 12.09
CA LEU A 105 1.24 5.49 11.57
C LEU A 105 1.39 4.51 12.72
N MET A 106 2.26 4.83 13.68
CA MET A 106 2.49 4.01 14.87
C MET A 106 1.24 3.92 15.74
N VAL A 107 0.48 5.01 15.88
CA VAL A 107 -0.83 5.02 16.55
C VAL A 107 -1.81 4.10 15.82
N CYS A 108 -1.90 4.19 14.49
CA CYS A 108 -2.77 3.33 13.68
C CYS A 108 -2.43 1.84 13.87
N VAL A 109 -1.14 1.47 13.80
CA VAL A 109 -0.66 0.09 14.00
C VAL A 109 -1.03 -0.43 15.39
N ARG A 110 -0.86 0.40 16.42
CA ARG A 110 -1.22 0.06 17.80
C ARG A 110 -2.72 -0.19 17.93
N ASP A 111 -3.54 0.67 17.34
CA ASP A 111 -4.99 0.59 17.45
C ASP A 111 -5.52 -0.64 16.70
N LEU A 112 -5.01 -0.93 15.49
CA LEU A 112 -5.30 -2.18 14.76
C LEU A 112 -4.88 -3.42 15.56
N SER A 113 -3.70 -3.38 16.18
CA SER A 113 -3.22 -4.46 17.04
C SER A 113 -4.13 -4.67 18.25
N ALA A 114 -4.61 -3.60 18.87
CA ALA A 114 -5.55 -3.67 19.99
C ALA A 114 -6.90 -4.27 19.57
N LEU A 115 -7.42 -3.89 18.39
CA LEU A 115 -8.63 -4.45 17.82
C LEU A 115 -8.49 -5.96 17.55
N ALA A 116 -7.38 -6.37 16.93
CA ALA A 116 -7.11 -7.78 16.66
C ALA A 116 -7.01 -8.60 17.96
N LYS A 117 -6.28 -8.10 18.97
CA LYS A 117 -6.17 -8.74 20.29
C LYS A 117 -7.54 -8.92 20.96
N ARG A 118 -8.39 -7.88 20.90
CA ARG A 118 -9.75 -7.93 21.46
C ARG A 118 -10.60 -8.97 20.75
N GLU A 119 -10.53 -9.04 19.42
CA GLU A 119 -11.32 -9.99 18.63
C GLU A 119 -10.86 -11.44 18.84
N LEU A 120 -9.55 -11.69 18.95
CA LEU A 120 -9.01 -13.01 19.28
C LEU A 120 -9.49 -13.48 20.65
N ARG A 121 -9.45 -12.62 21.66
CA ARG A 121 -10.01 -12.93 23.00
C ARG A 121 -11.50 -13.22 22.96
N ARG A 122 -12.29 -12.41 22.23
CA ARG A 122 -13.74 -12.61 22.07
C ARG A 122 -14.07 -13.97 21.45
N ARG A 123 -13.20 -14.50 20.59
CA ARG A 123 -13.36 -15.80 19.93
C ARG A 123 -12.77 -16.98 20.71
N GLY A 124 -12.25 -16.76 21.93
CA GLY A 124 -11.58 -17.81 22.70
C GLY A 124 -10.19 -18.18 22.17
N LEU A 125 -9.64 -17.41 21.24
CA LEU A 125 -8.31 -17.61 20.64
C LEU A 125 -7.23 -16.76 21.34
N GLY A 126 -7.46 -16.42 22.62
CA GLY A 126 -6.55 -15.56 23.39
C GLY A 126 -5.15 -16.15 23.56
N TYR A 127 -5.03 -17.48 23.57
CA TYR A 127 -3.77 -18.20 23.72
C TYR A 127 -2.78 -17.91 22.57
N LEU A 128 -3.26 -17.62 21.36
CA LEU A 128 -2.42 -17.23 20.22
C LEU A 128 -1.68 -15.89 20.44
N LEU A 129 -2.11 -15.09 21.42
CA LEU A 129 -1.43 -13.85 21.80
C LEU A 129 -0.23 -14.07 22.73
N GLU A 130 -0.19 -15.21 23.42
CA GLU A 130 0.87 -15.55 24.38
C GLU A 130 2.09 -16.15 23.69
N GLU A 131 1.90 -16.77 22.52
CA GLU A 131 2.96 -17.33 21.66
C GLU A 131 3.73 -16.28 20.83
N LEU A 132 3.28 -15.02 20.84
CA LEU A 132 3.86 -13.92 20.05
C LEU A 132 4.83 -13.02 20.84
N HIS A 133 5.14 -13.38 22.09
CA HIS A 133 6.16 -12.72 22.94
C HIS A 133 7.44 -13.56 23.00
#